data_AF-A0AAV1B2Z0-F1
#
_entry.id   AF-A0AAV1B2Z0-F1
#
_cell.length_a   1.000
_cell.length_b   1.000
_cell.length_c   1.000
_cell.angle_alpha   90.00
_cell.angle_beta   90.00
_cell.angle_gamma   90.00
#
_symmetry.space_group_name_H-M   'P 1'
#
loop_
_entity.id
_entity.type
_entity.pdbx_description
1 polymer ?
#
loop_
_entity_poly.entity_id
_entity_poly.type
_entity_poly.pdbx_seq_one_letter_code
_entity_poly.pdbx_strand_id
1 'polypeptide(L)'
;MFTSSSSVLIPEVCEVGRGKLKPNQIHWCSGVFTTCEVINSIFQMHPLKSPGPDRLPVLFFHKYLNIVGEDISNLALEILNSGKDPSSINNTGISRIPKCKTPISPNDLRPISLCNIVMKVVTKTIANRIKEILPL
;
A
#
# COMPACT_ATOMS: atom_id res chain seq x y z
N MET A 1 -15.85 8.15 12.91
CA MET A 1 -15.85 7.79 11.47
C MET A 1 -14.44 7.95 10.97
N PHE A 2 -13.85 6.96 10.32
CA PHE A 2 -12.53 7.09 9.70
C PHE A 2 -12.72 7.90 8.42
N THR A 3 -12.55 9.22 8.52
CA THR A 3 -12.53 10.10 7.36
C THR A 3 -11.14 10.03 6.76
N SER A 4 -11.04 9.81 5.45
CA SER A 4 -9.83 10.11 4.69
C SER A 4 -9.45 11.56 4.97
N SER A 5 -8.24 11.80 5.47
CA SER A 5 -7.74 13.15 5.69
C SER A 5 -7.82 13.93 4.37
N SER A 6 -8.48 15.09 4.39
CA SER A 6 -8.53 15.99 3.23
C SER A 6 -7.11 16.30 2.76
N SER A 7 -6.89 16.33 1.43
CA SER A 7 -5.63 16.67 0.76
C SER A 7 -5.07 18.07 1.07
N VAL A 8 -5.76 18.83 1.93
CA VAL A 8 -5.42 20.18 2.38
C VAL A 8 -4.11 20.25 3.18
N LEU A 9 -3.67 19.14 3.79
CA LEU A 9 -2.47 19.09 4.66
C LEU A 9 -1.14 18.77 3.94
N ILE A 10 -1.16 18.49 2.62
CA ILE A 10 0.05 18.08 1.87
C ILE A 10 1.18 19.14 1.94
N PRO A 11 0.92 20.46 1.81
CA PRO A 11 1.97 21.47 1.89
C PRO A 11 2.65 21.53 3.26
N GLU A 12 1.88 21.34 4.34
CA GLU A 12 2.34 21.41 5.72
C GLU A 12 3.18 20.19 6.11
N VAL A 13 2.80 19.00 5.64
CA VAL A 13 3.63 17.78 5.80
C VAL A 13 4.95 17.90 5.04
N CYS A 14 4.93 18.49 3.85
CA CYS A 14 6.14 18.75 3.08
C CYS A 14 7.09 19.74 3.77
N GLU A 15 6.57 20.71 4.53
CA GLU A 15 7.39 21.65 5.32
C GLU A 15 8.23 20.94 6.38
N VAL A 16 7.64 20.02 7.13
CA VAL A 16 8.29 19.30 8.23
C VAL A 16 9.48 18.44 7.75
N GLY A 17 9.41 17.96 6.51
CA GLY A 17 10.47 17.15 5.88
C GLY A 17 11.57 17.95 5.16
N ARG A 18 11.42 19.29 5.00
CA ARG A 18 12.39 20.09 4.21
C ARG A 18 13.78 20.02 4.82
N GLY A 19 14.79 19.76 3.97
CA GLY A 19 16.21 19.75 4.35
C GLY A 19 16.67 18.54 5.16
N LYS A 20 15.81 17.54 5.41
CA LYS A 20 16.18 16.30 6.12
C LYS A 20 16.80 15.23 5.23
N LEU A 21 16.45 15.23 3.93
CA LEU A 21 16.92 14.25 2.96
C LEU A 21 18.11 14.77 2.18
N LYS A 22 19.13 13.94 2.01
CA LYS A 22 20.27 14.19 1.14
C LYS A 22 19.83 14.17 -0.34
N PRO A 23 20.52 14.87 -1.25
CA PRO A 23 20.14 14.92 -2.67
C PRO A 23 19.99 13.53 -3.32
N ASN A 24 20.85 12.58 -2.97
CA ASN A 24 20.76 11.20 -3.46
C ASN A 24 19.52 10.46 -2.94
N GLN A 25 19.06 10.73 -1.71
CA GLN A 25 17.83 10.16 -1.15
C GLN A 25 16.59 10.74 -1.83
N ILE A 26 16.61 12.03 -2.15
CA ILE A 26 15.54 12.69 -2.94
C ILE A 26 15.48 12.06 -4.33
N HIS A 27 16.62 11.95 -5.01
CA HIS A 27 16.70 11.31 -6.32
C HIS A 27 16.20 9.85 -6.29
N TRP A 28 16.56 9.08 -5.26
CA TRP A 28 16.07 7.72 -5.07
C TRP A 28 14.55 7.64 -4.92
N CYS A 29 13.98 8.45 -4.02
CA CYS A 29 12.54 8.42 -3.75
C CYS A 29 11.70 8.94 -4.94
N SER A 30 12.21 9.94 -5.67
CA SER A 30 11.54 10.52 -6.84
C SER A 30 11.84 9.80 -8.16
N GLY A 31 12.68 8.75 -8.14
CA GLY A 31 13.02 7.98 -9.32
C GLY A 31 11.83 7.20 -9.89
N VAL A 32 11.96 6.73 -11.13
CA VAL A 32 10.94 5.90 -11.77
C VAL A 32 10.89 4.53 -11.08
N PHE A 33 9.69 4.07 -10.72
CA PHE A 33 9.46 2.71 -10.21
C PHE A 33 9.58 1.66 -11.31
N THR A 34 10.13 0.51 -10.96
CA THR A 34 10.38 -0.59 -11.90
C THR A 34 9.50 -1.81 -11.62
N THR A 35 9.24 -2.61 -12.65
CA THR A 35 8.55 -3.91 -12.52
C THR A 35 9.22 -4.81 -11.48
N CYS A 36 10.56 -4.81 -11.43
CA CYS A 36 11.31 -5.59 -10.45
C CYS A 36 10.95 -5.21 -9.00
N GLU A 37 10.83 -3.92 -8.69
CA GLU A 37 10.44 -3.46 -7.35
C GLU A 37 9.02 -3.89 -6.99
N VAL A 38 8.11 -3.83 -7.97
CA VAL A 38 6.71 -4.25 -7.80
C VAL A 38 6.61 -5.76 -7.54
N ILE A 39 7.27 -6.57 -8.37
CA ILE A 39 7.31 -8.03 -8.23
C ILE A 39 7.98 -8.44 -6.91
N ASN A 40 9.10 -7.83 -6.55
CA ASN A 40 9.75 -8.06 -5.27
C ASN A 40 8.81 -7.73 -4.09
N SER A 41 8.05 -6.65 -4.19
CA SER A 41 7.05 -6.27 -3.19
C SER A 41 5.95 -7.33 -3.04
N ILE A 42 5.54 -7.99 -4.13
CA ILE A 42 4.59 -9.11 -4.10
C ILE A 42 5.18 -10.29 -3.32
N PHE A 43 6.42 -10.69 -3.59
CA PHE A 43 7.06 -11.83 -2.92
C PHE A 43 7.34 -11.59 -1.43
N GLN A 44 7.59 -10.34 -1.03
CA GLN A 44 7.78 -9.98 0.38
C GLN A 44 6.50 -10.01 1.22
N MET A 45 5.33 -10.07 0.59
CA MET A 45 4.06 -10.13 1.31
C MET A 45 3.77 -11.56 1.81
N HIS A 46 3.27 -11.64 3.05
CA HIS A 46 2.87 -12.92 3.63
C HIS A 46 1.70 -13.56 2.82
N PRO A 47 1.81 -14.82 2.36
CA PRO A 47 0.86 -15.43 1.42
C PRO A 47 -0.59 -15.49 1.93
N LEU A 48 -0.76 -15.70 3.24
CA LEU A 48 -2.06 -15.86 3.90
C LEU A 48 -2.60 -14.58 4.54
N LYS A 49 -2.19 -13.39 4.06
CA LYS A 49 -2.84 -12.15 4.49
C LYS A 49 -4.31 -12.14 4.07
N SER A 50 -5.15 -11.52 4.91
CA SER A 50 -6.57 -11.35 4.61
C SER A 50 -6.79 -10.66 3.26
N PRO A 51 -7.66 -11.21 2.39
CA PRO A 51 -7.96 -10.61 1.10
C PRO A 51 -8.74 -9.30 1.26
N GLY A 52 -8.72 -8.47 0.22
CA GLY A 52 -9.55 -7.28 0.13
C GLY A 52 -10.98 -7.62 -0.31
N PRO A 53 -11.76 -6.63 -0.77
CA PRO A 53 -13.06 -6.85 -1.41
C PRO A 53 -12.95 -7.67 -2.70
N ASP A 54 -11.74 -7.74 -3.28
CA ASP A 54 -11.37 -8.59 -4.41
C ASP A 54 -11.43 -10.09 -4.09
N ARG A 55 -11.41 -10.47 -2.81
CA ARG A 55 -11.42 -11.86 -2.33
C ARG A 55 -10.21 -12.69 -2.80
N LEU A 56 -9.16 -12.03 -3.28
CA LEU A 56 -7.95 -12.69 -3.75
C LEU A 56 -6.83 -12.58 -2.68
N PRO A 57 -6.34 -13.70 -2.13
CA PRO A 57 -5.22 -13.69 -1.20
C PRO A 57 -3.90 -13.44 -1.95
N VAL A 58 -2.86 -13.02 -1.23
CA VAL A 58 -1.50 -12.85 -1.80
C VAL A 58 -1.00 -14.14 -2.46
N LEU A 59 -1.31 -15.30 -1.87
CA LEU A 59 -0.97 -16.62 -2.41
C LEU A 59 -1.45 -16.83 -3.85
N PHE A 60 -2.59 -16.25 -4.24
CA PHE A 60 -3.07 -16.29 -5.62
C PHE A 60 -2.04 -15.65 -6.57
N PHE A 61 -1.52 -14.48 -6.20
CA PHE A 61 -0.55 -13.75 -7.00
C PHE A 61 0.82 -14.40 -7.01
N HIS A 62 1.22 -15.07 -5.93
CA HIS A 62 2.43 -15.90 -5.94
C HIS A 62 2.29 -17.07 -6.93
N LYS A 63 1.14 -17.74 -6.94
CA LYS A 63 0.92 -18.94 -7.76
C LYS A 63 0.72 -18.62 -9.24
N TYR A 64 0.02 -17.54 -9.56
CA TYR A 64 -0.36 -17.19 -10.93
C TYR A 64 0.41 -15.99 -11.46
N LEU A 65 1.58 -15.68 -10.89
CA LEU A 65 2.38 -14.53 -11.29
C LEU A 65 2.75 -14.55 -12.78
N ASN A 66 2.95 -15.73 -13.35
CA ASN A 66 3.22 -15.89 -14.78
C ASN A 66 2.02 -15.53 -15.68
N ILE A 67 0.82 -15.45 -15.11
CA ILE A 67 -0.41 -15.12 -15.84
C ILE A 67 -0.80 -13.66 -15.59
N VAL A 68 -0.85 -13.24 -14.31
CA VAL A 68 -1.37 -11.91 -13.92
C VAL A 68 -0.28 -10.91 -13.56
N GLY A 69 0.99 -11.33 -13.58
CA GLY A 69 2.13 -10.52 -13.11
C GLY A 69 2.39 -9.29 -13.94
N GLU A 70 2.19 -9.37 -15.26
CA GLU A 70 2.33 -8.23 -16.16
C GLU A 70 1.23 -7.19 -15.89
N ASP A 71 -0.04 -7.62 -15.90
CA ASP A 71 -1.19 -6.74 -15.67
C ASP A 71 -1.12 -6.01 -14.33
N ILE A 72 -0.82 -6.74 -13.25
CA ILE A 72 -0.72 -6.13 -11.92
C ILE A 72 0.46 -5.17 -11.82
N SER A 73 1.56 -5.47 -12.51
CA SER A 73 2.74 -4.60 -12.51
C SER A 73 2.48 -3.33 -13.30
N ASN A 74 1.88 -3.44 -14.48
CA ASN A 74 1.52 -2.29 -15.30
C ASN A 74 0.55 -1.37 -14.56
N LEU A 75 -0.50 -1.93 -13.95
CA LEU A 75 -1.45 -1.14 -13.16
C LEU A 75 -0.78 -0.45 -11.97
N ALA A 76 0.10 -1.14 -11.24
CA ALA A 76 0.83 -0.54 -10.13
C ALA A 76 1.77 0.58 -10.61
N LEU A 77 2.46 0.38 -11.74
CA LEU A 77 3.38 1.36 -12.32
C LEU A 77 2.65 2.58 -12.89
N GLU A 78 1.47 2.43 -13.48
CA GLU A 78 0.64 3.57 -13.90
C GLU A 78 0.27 4.47 -12.71
N ILE A 79 -0.01 3.86 -11.55
CA ILE A 79 -0.29 4.61 -10.32
C ILE A 79 0.97 5.28 -9.79
N LEU A 80 2.08 4.53 -9.74
CA LEU A 80 3.34 4.98 -9.14
C LEU A 80 4.08 6.04 -9.98
N ASN A 81 4.09 5.90 -11.30
CA ASN A 81 4.89 6.72 -12.21
C ASN A 81 4.06 7.75 -12.98
N SER A 82 2.82 7.39 -13.36
CA SER A 82 1.98 8.25 -14.20
C SER A 82 0.93 9.01 -13.40
N GLY A 83 0.82 8.76 -12.09
CA GLY A 83 -0.17 9.40 -11.23
C GLY A 83 -1.61 9.01 -11.56
N LYS A 84 -1.82 7.83 -12.15
CA LYS A 84 -3.16 7.31 -12.45
C LYS A 84 -3.98 7.25 -11.16
N ASP A 85 -5.23 7.71 -11.24
CA ASP A 85 -6.13 7.74 -10.09
C ASP A 85 -6.43 6.31 -9.58
N PRO A 86 -6.04 5.97 -8.34
CA PRO A 86 -6.28 4.66 -7.77
C PRO A 86 -7.72 4.49 -7.26
N SER A 87 -8.58 5.50 -7.30
CA SER A 87 -9.92 5.48 -6.67
C SER A 87 -10.78 4.29 -7.10
N SER A 88 -10.66 3.86 -8.36
CA SER A 88 -11.38 2.70 -8.89
C SER A 88 -11.01 1.36 -8.21
N ILE A 89 -9.77 1.22 -7.74
CA ILE A 89 -9.25 0.01 -7.09
C ILE A 89 -9.05 0.18 -5.58
N ASN A 90 -9.07 1.41 -5.08
CA ASN A 90 -8.97 1.75 -3.66
C ASN A 90 -10.29 1.53 -2.91
N ASN A 91 -11.09 0.55 -3.34
CA ASN A 91 -12.23 0.11 -2.57
C ASN A 91 -11.75 -0.73 -1.39
N THR A 92 -12.18 -0.35 -0.18
CA THR A 92 -11.71 -0.96 1.07
C THR A 92 -12.90 -1.47 1.86
N GLY A 93 -12.90 -2.77 2.16
CA GLY A 93 -13.88 -3.39 3.06
C GLY A 93 -13.48 -3.17 4.51
N ILE A 94 -14.37 -2.64 5.35
CA ILE A 94 -14.10 -2.50 6.78
C ILE A 94 -14.64 -3.74 7.50
N SER A 95 -13.74 -4.53 8.10
CA SER A 95 -14.11 -5.65 8.97
C SER A 95 -13.93 -5.27 10.44
N ARG A 96 -14.81 -5.74 11.33
CA ARG A 96 -14.78 -5.43 12.76
C ARG A 96 -14.28 -6.65 13.54
N ILE A 97 -13.02 -6.61 13.99
CA ILE A 97 -12.43 -7.71 14.77
C ILE A 97 -12.62 -7.46 16.27
N PRO A 98 -13.21 -8.40 17.04
CA PRO A 98 -13.32 -8.28 18.49
C PRO A 98 -11.97 -8.14 19.20
N LYS A 99 -11.87 -7.22 20.17
CA LYS A 99 -10.71 -7.06 21.07
C LYS A 99 -10.73 -8.05 22.23
N CYS A 100 -11.92 -8.49 22.63
CA CYS A 100 -12.16 -9.36 23.77
C CYS A 100 -13.21 -10.44 23.42
N LYS A 101 -13.33 -11.46 24.26
CA LYS A 101 -14.23 -12.62 24.03
C LYS A 101 -15.70 -12.20 23.92
N THR A 102 -16.10 -11.16 24.63
CA THR A 102 -17.50 -10.69 24.69
C THR A 102 -17.52 -9.18 24.43
N PRO A 103 -17.51 -8.73 23.17
CA PRO A 103 -17.57 -7.32 22.83
C PRO A 103 -18.98 -6.79 23.13
N ILE A 104 -19.08 -5.71 23.92
CA ILE A 104 -20.37 -5.12 24.33
C ILE A 104 -20.55 -3.74 23.67
N SER A 105 -19.46 -3.00 23.47
CA SER A 105 -19.45 -1.67 22.90
C SER A 105 -18.71 -1.62 21.55
N PRO A 106 -18.97 -0.61 20.70
CA PRO A 106 -18.18 -0.37 19.49
C PRO A 106 -16.67 -0.20 19.74
N ASN A 107 -16.29 0.27 20.94
CA ASN A 107 -14.89 0.40 21.34
C ASN A 107 -14.18 -0.95 21.57
N ASP A 108 -14.95 -2.02 21.75
CA ASP A 108 -14.44 -3.38 21.87
C ASP A 108 -14.13 -4.02 20.52
N LEU A 109 -14.31 -3.28 19.42
CA LEU A 109 -14.00 -3.74 18.07
C LEU A 109 -12.79 -2.97 17.53
N ARG A 110 -11.90 -3.67 16.82
CA ARG A 110 -10.84 -3.11 15.99
C ARG A 110 -11.34 -3.11 14.54
N PRO A 111 -11.65 -1.94 13.96
CA PRO A 111 -11.89 -1.86 12.54
C PRO A 111 -10.57 -2.15 11.80
N ILE A 112 -10.64 -3.04 10.83
CA ILE A 112 -9.53 -3.36 9.92
C ILE A 112 -9.99 -3.05 8.50
N SER A 113 -9.21 -2.22 7.84
CA SER A 113 -9.33 -1.91 6.42
C SER A 113 -8.73 -3.04 5.58
N LEU A 114 -9.58 -3.77 4.88
CA LEU A 114 -9.19 -4.76 3.87
C LEU A 114 -9.17 -4.04 2.52
N CYS A 115 -7.98 -3.69 2.02
CA CYS A 115 -7.80 -3.06 0.71
C CYS A 115 -7.48 -4.09 -0.39
N ASN A 116 -7.71 -3.69 -1.65
CA ASN A 116 -7.32 -4.46 -2.83
C ASN A 116 -5.81 -4.76 -2.81
N ILE A 117 -5.43 -5.95 -3.28
CA ILE A 117 -4.03 -6.37 -3.33
C ILE A 117 -3.12 -5.41 -4.11
N VAL A 118 -3.59 -4.83 -5.22
CA VAL A 118 -2.82 -3.86 -6.02
C VAL A 118 -2.41 -2.67 -5.15
N MET A 119 -3.33 -2.15 -4.33
CA MET A 119 -3.02 -1.05 -3.41
C MET A 119 -2.04 -1.47 -2.31
N LYS A 120 -2.10 -2.72 -1.84
CA LYS A 120 -1.08 -3.27 -0.92
C LYS A 120 0.29 -3.33 -1.59
N VAL A 121 0.35 -3.72 -2.86
CA VAL A 121 1.59 -3.76 -3.65
C VAL A 121 2.16 -2.36 -3.85
N VAL A 122 1.36 -1.38 -4.28
CA VAL A 122 1.77 0.02 -4.47
C VAL A 122 2.36 0.60 -3.17
N THR A 123 1.62 0.49 -2.07
CA THR A 123 2.07 1.03 -0.76
C THR A 123 3.31 0.31 -0.24
N LYS A 124 3.42 -1.01 -0.42
CA LYS A 124 4.61 -1.79 -0.07
C LYS A 124 5.83 -1.39 -0.91
N THR A 125 5.65 -1.14 -2.19
CA THR A 125 6.73 -0.71 -3.11
C THR A 125 7.30 0.63 -2.68
N ILE A 126 6.44 1.59 -2.36
CA ILE A 126 6.85 2.91 -1.80
C ILE A 126 7.56 2.72 -0.47
N ALA A 127 6.99 1.93 0.45
CA ALA A 127 7.58 1.68 1.76
C ALA A 127 8.97 1.04 1.67
N ASN A 128 9.19 0.15 0.70
CA ASN A 128 10.50 -0.45 0.46
C ASN A 128 11.54 0.59 0.07
N ARG A 129 11.21 1.57 -0.78
CA ARG A 129 12.14 2.67 -1.09
C ARG A 129 12.46 3.54 0.11
N ILE A 130 11.43 3.89 0.89
CA ILE A 130 11.60 4.72 2.08
C ILE A 130 12.48 3.99 3.11
N LYS A 131 12.31 2.67 3.25
CA LYS A 131 13.11 1.88 4.18
C LYS A 131 14.62 2.00 3.94
N GLU A 132 15.06 2.05 2.69
CA GLU A 132 16.49 2.18 2.33
C GLU A 132 17.12 3.52 2.76
N ILE A 133 16.31 4.53 3.03
CA ILE A 133 16.78 5.87 3.41
C ILE A 133 16.55 6.20 4.88
N LEU A 134 15.78 5.39 5.60
CA LEU A 134 15.57 5.56 7.03
C LEU A 134 16.82 5.10 7.79
N PRO A 135 17.24 5.83 8.84
CA PRO A 135 18.30 5.36 9.72
C PRO A 135 17.86 4.07 10.41
N LEU A 136 18.82 3.15 10.58
CA LEU A 136 18.65 1.89 11.32
C LEU A 136 18.41 2.12 12.81
#